data_AF-A0AAJ6K3W1-F1
#
_entry.id   AF-A0AAJ6K3W1-F1
#
_cell.length_a   1.000
_cell.length_b   1.000
_cell.length_c   1.000
_cell.angle_alpha   90.00
_cell.angle_beta   90.00
_cell.angle_gamma   90.00
#
_symmetry.space_group_name_H-M   'P 1'
#
loop_
_entity.id
_entity.type
_entity.pdbx_description
1 polymer ?
#
loop_
_entity_poly.entity_id
_entity_poly.type
_entity_poly.pdbx_seq_one_letter_code
_entity_poly.pdbx_strand_id
1 'polypeptide(L)'
;MSSTDDSRIDPDEWHAQERGLRAALSGQRAGPYAPDYLRIAQAIASAPQSGPPMRFARDVAVHIARHDAGIERWVSRALLGVLAVAVLALVSLFGPAWWRAIEHAAGSAATGWLLAGAACVALSWLAARWRASGRKHP
;
A
#
# COMPACT_ATOMS: atom_id res chain seq x y z
N MET A 1 25.55 37.31 -10.43
CA MET A 1 25.38 36.13 -11.31
C MET A 1 24.57 35.12 -10.51
N SER A 2 23.32 34.91 -10.92
CA SER A 2 22.35 33.99 -10.32
C SER A 2 22.73 32.57 -10.72
N SER A 3 23.16 31.76 -9.76
CA SER A 3 23.37 30.33 -9.94
C SER A 3 22.03 29.62 -9.80
N THR A 4 21.56 29.11 -10.93
CA THR A 4 20.69 27.94 -11.11
C THR A 4 20.24 27.24 -9.82
N ASP A 5 18.94 27.43 -9.54
CA ASP A 5 18.06 26.68 -8.65
C ASP A 5 18.10 25.18 -9.02
N ASP A 6 19.05 24.43 -8.46
CA ASP A 6 19.01 22.98 -8.46
C ASP A 6 17.92 22.57 -7.48
N SER A 7 16.83 21.99 -7.99
CA SER A 7 15.63 21.59 -7.24
C SER A 7 15.87 20.42 -6.27
N ARG A 8 17.13 20.14 -5.95
CA ARG A 8 17.58 19.12 -4.99
C ARG A 8 17.72 19.82 -3.64
N ILE A 9 16.79 19.52 -2.75
CA ILE A 9 16.85 19.91 -1.33
C ILE A 9 18.25 19.55 -0.79
N ASP A 10 19.01 20.56 -0.34
CA ASP A 10 20.29 20.35 0.33
C ASP A 10 20.04 19.59 1.65
N PRO A 11 20.62 18.39 1.84
CA PRO A 11 20.42 17.59 3.05
C PRO A 11 20.82 18.33 4.33
N ASP A 12 21.87 19.16 4.28
CA ASP A 12 22.37 19.87 5.44
C ASP A 12 21.44 21.03 5.83
N GLU A 13 20.90 21.71 4.82
CA GLU A 13 19.87 22.74 4.98
C GLU A 13 18.58 22.13 5.55
N TRP A 14 18.13 21.00 5.00
CA TRP A 14 16.97 20.26 5.50
C TRP A 14 17.13 19.87 6.98
N HIS A 15 18.30 19.34 7.35
CA HIS A 15 18.57 18.98 8.74
C HIS A 15 18.59 20.20 9.67
N ALA A 16 19.06 21.36 9.21
CA ALA A 16 19.00 22.60 9.96
C ALA A 16 17.56 23.08 10.20
N GLN A 17 16.71 22.98 9.17
CA GLN A 17 15.27 23.28 9.26
C GLN A 17 14.56 22.36 10.26
N GLU A 18 14.75 21.05 10.14
CA GLU A 18 14.16 20.04 11.04
C GLU A 18 14.57 20.24 12.51
N ARG A 19 15.83 20.60 12.77
CA ARG A 19 16.30 20.92 14.13
C ARG A 19 15.63 22.18 14.68
N GLY A 20 15.48 23.22 13.87
CA GLY A 20 14.78 24.45 14.24
C GLY A 20 13.30 24.21 14.56
N LEU A 21 12.61 23.40 13.74
CA LEU A 21 11.23 23.01 13.94
C LEU A 21 11.03 22.21 15.24
N ARG A 22 11.84 21.18 15.48
CA ARG A 22 11.75 20.37 16.70
C ARG A 22 12.02 21.20 17.95
N ALA A 23 12.99 22.10 17.90
CA ALA A 23 13.28 23.03 19.00
C ALA A 23 12.08 23.95 19.30
N ALA A 24 11.40 24.47 18.27
CA ALA A 24 10.19 25.28 18.45
C ALA A 24 9.03 24.48 19.07
N LEU A 25 8.82 23.23 18.64
CA LEU A 25 7.73 22.38 19.14
C LEU A 25 7.97 21.85 20.56
N SER A 26 9.22 21.55 20.91
CA SER A 26 9.59 20.98 22.22
C SER A 26 9.93 22.03 23.29
N GLY A 27 10.09 23.30 22.90
CA GLY A 27 10.61 24.35 23.79
C GLY A 27 12.10 24.17 24.15
N GLN A 28 12.79 23.23 23.51
CA GLN A 28 14.22 22.99 23.74
C GLN A 28 15.06 24.03 23.00
N ARG A 29 16.27 24.32 23.51
CA ARG A 29 17.19 25.26 22.87
C ARG A 29 17.64 24.72 21.52
N ALA A 30 17.43 25.48 20.44
CA ALA A 30 18.00 25.14 19.15
C ALA A 30 19.53 25.09 19.25
N GLY A 31 20.15 24.11 18.58
CA GLY A 31 21.60 24.03 18.51
C GLY A 31 22.23 25.27 17.84
N PRO A 32 23.55 25.47 17.96
CA PRO A 32 24.24 26.69 17.54
C PRO A 32 24.10 27.08 16.06
N TYR A 33 23.60 26.18 15.21
CA TYR A 33 23.67 26.28 13.74
C TYR A 33 22.36 26.67 13.04
N ALA A 34 21.31 27.11 13.75
CA ALA A 34 20.03 27.42 13.08
C ALA A 34 19.10 28.40 13.84
N PRO A 35 19.59 29.55 14.36
CA PRO A 35 18.74 30.51 15.07
C PRO A 35 17.62 31.08 14.17
N ASP A 36 17.87 31.20 12.87
CA ASP A 36 16.90 31.74 11.90
C ASP A 36 15.75 30.76 11.66
N TYR A 37 16.05 29.46 11.51
CA TYR A 37 15.01 28.43 11.37
C TYR A 37 14.16 28.27 12.62
N LEU A 38 14.75 28.44 13.83
CA LEU A 38 13.98 28.50 15.06
C LEU A 38 12.99 29.69 15.05
N ARG A 39 13.45 30.89 14.66
CA ARG A 39 12.61 32.09 14.60
C ARG A 39 11.47 31.92 13.60
N ILE A 40 11.75 31.35 12.42
CA ILE A 40 10.74 31.04 11.41
C ILE A 40 9.72 30.03 11.97
N ALA A 41 10.17 28.94 12.58
CA ALA A 41 9.28 27.93 13.16
C ALA A 41 8.40 28.50 14.28
N GLN A 42 8.96 29.37 15.13
CA GLN A 42 8.19 30.08 16.17
C GLN A 42 7.16 31.03 15.58
N ALA A 43 7.49 31.76 14.52
CA ALA A 43 6.57 32.67 13.83
C ALA A 43 5.42 31.91 13.15
N ILE A 44 5.69 30.73 12.57
CA ILE A 44 4.66 29.88 11.99
C ILE A 44 3.77 29.28 13.09
N ALA A 45 4.38 28.82 14.20
CA ALA A 45 3.63 28.24 15.32
C ALA A 45 2.74 29.26 16.03
N SER A 46 3.14 30.54 16.07
CA SER A 46 2.35 31.64 16.65
C SER A 46 1.33 32.25 15.70
N ALA A 47 1.34 31.86 14.41
CA ALA A 47 0.35 32.34 13.45
C ALA A 47 -1.05 31.84 13.83
N PRO A 48 -2.11 32.65 13.66
CA PRO A 48 -3.48 32.22 13.90
C PRO A 48 -3.84 31.05 12.98
N GLN A 49 -3.87 29.83 13.53
CA GLN A 49 -4.29 28.65 12.78
C GLN A 49 -5.81 28.65 12.72
N SER A 50 -6.37 28.94 11.54
CA SER A 50 -7.75 28.56 11.25
C SER A 50 -7.80 27.04 11.13
N GLY A 51 -8.72 26.41 11.85
CA GLY A 51 -8.92 24.97 11.75
C GLY A 51 -9.24 24.56 10.31
N PRO A 52 -8.86 23.33 9.90
CA PRO A 52 -9.19 22.86 8.57
C PRO A 52 -10.71 22.88 8.35
N PRO A 53 -11.20 23.11 7.13
CA PRO A 53 -12.63 23.14 6.87
C PRO A 53 -13.25 21.80 7.27
N MET A 54 -14.52 21.82 7.68
CA MET A 54 -15.23 20.65 8.23
C MET A 54 -15.18 19.39 7.33
N ARG A 55 -14.91 19.56 6.04
CA ARG A 55 -14.82 18.47 5.06
C ARG A 55 -13.39 18.12 4.63
N PHE A 56 -12.37 18.76 5.19
CA PHE A 56 -10.97 18.56 4.82
C PHE A 56 -10.57 17.08 4.82
N ALA A 57 -10.82 16.36 5.92
CA ALA A 57 -10.47 14.94 6.01
C ALA A 57 -11.18 14.10 4.94
N ARG A 58 -12.45 14.42 4.64
CA ARG A 58 -13.23 13.76 3.58
C ARG A 58 -12.66 14.06 2.20
N ASP A 59 -12.36 15.32 1.92
CA ASP A 59 -11.91 15.77 0.61
C ASP A 59 -10.48 15.25 0.32
N VAL A 60 -9.62 15.22 1.34
CA VAL A 60 -8.30 14.57 1.29
C VAL A 60 -8.43 13.07 1.06
N ALA A 61 -9.29 12.38 1.81
CA ALA A 61 -9.51 10.95 1.63
C ALA A 61 -10.01 10.59 0.21
N VAL A 62 -10.93 11.39 -0.34
CA VAL A 62 -11.42 11.24 -1.72
C VAL A 62 -10.31 11.47 -2.74
N HIS A 63 -9.44 12.46 -2.49
CA HIS A 63 -8.34 12.79 -3.39
C HIS A 63 -7.26 11.69 -3.40
N ILE A 64 -6.86 11.19 -2.22
CA ILE A 64 -5.88 10.09 -2.08
C ILE A 64 -6.44 8.81 -2.72
N ALA A 65 -7.68 8.44 -2.40
CA ALA A 65 -8.30 7.23 -2.95
C ALA A 65 -8.41 7.25 -4.49
N ARG A 66 -8.54 8.43 -5.11
CA ARG A 66 -8.54 8.58 -6.57
C ARG A 66 -7.16 8.36 -7.20
N HIS A 67 -6.10 8.81 -6.53
CA HIS A 67 -4.73 8.66 -7.04
C HIS A 67 -4.22 7.22 -6.93
N ASP A 68 -4.53 6.53 -5.82
CA ASP A 68 -4.11 5.15 -5.59
C ASP A 68 -4.79 4.16 -6.55
N ALA A 69 -6.07 4.41 -6.86
CA ALA A 69 -6.89 3.46 -7.59
C ALA A 69 -6.51 3.25 -9.07
N GLY A 70 -5.71 4.12 -9.69
CA GLY A 70 -5.37 4.00 -11.11
C GLY A 70 -4.25 2.99 -11.38
N ILE A 71 -3.07 3.28 -10.84
CA ILE A 71 -1.84 2.53 -11.10
C ILE A 71 -1.87 1.20 -10.36
N GLU A 72 -2.28 1.20 -9.08
CA GLU A 72 -2.32 -0.01 -8.25
C GLU A 72 -3.23 -1.08 -8.87
N ARG A 73 -4.38 -0.68 -9.41
CA ARG A 73 -5.31 -1.62 -10.06
C ARG A 73 -4.72 -2.21 -11.33
N TRP A 74 -4.01 -1.41 -12.13
CA TRP A 74 -3.41 -1.90 -13.37
C TRP A 74 -2.25 -2.85 -13.07
N VAL A 75 -1.35 -2.47 -12.17
CA VAL A 75 -0.22 -3.30 -11.72
C VAL A 75 -0.72 -4.60 -11.09
N SER A 76 -1.73 -4.54 -10.23
CA SER A 76 -2.33 -5.73 -9.61
C SER A 76 -2.97 -6.66 -10.65
N ARG A 77 -3.63 -6.12 -11.67
CA ARG A 77 -4.20 -6.93 -12.77
C ARG A 77 -3.12 -7.56 -13.64
N ALA A 78 -2.04 -6.82 -13.93
CA ALA A 78 -0.89 -7.34 -14.66
C ALA A 78 -0.22 -8.48 -13.88
N LEU A 79 0.07 -8.27 -12.60
CA LEU A 79 0.62 -9.30 -11.70
C LEU A 79 -0.28 -10.53 -11.61
N LEU A 80 -1.60 -10.33 -11.50
CA LEU A 80 -2.55 -11.43 -11.50
C LEU A 80 -2.54 -12.21 -12.82
N GLY A 81 -2.44 -11.50 -13.95
CA GLY A 81 -2.29 -12.13 -15.27
C GLY A 81 -1.01 -12.95 -15.38
N VAL A 82 0.12 -12.39 -14.96
CA VAL A 82 1.42 -13.09 -14.92
C VAL A 82 1.35 -14.32 -14.02
N LEU A 83 0.77 -14.19 -12.83
CA LEU A 83 0.56 -15.30 -11.89
C LEU A 83 -0.30 -16.40 -12.52
N ALA A 84 -1.41 -16.04 -13.18
CA ALA A 84 -2.27 -17.00 -13.83
C ALA A 84 -1.53 -17.78 -14.94
N VAL A 85 -0.75 -17.09 -15.76
CA VAL A 85 0.07 -17.73 -16.80
C VAL A 85 1.13 -18.64 -16.19
N ALA A 86 1.82 -18.20 -15.13
CA ALA A 86 2.83 -19.00 -14.45
C ALA A 86 2.22 -20.27 -13.82
N VAL A 87 1.06 -20.16 -13.17
CA VAL A 87 0.32 -21.31 -12.62
C VAL A 87 -0.10 -22.26 -13.72
N LEU A 88 -0.64 -21.77 -14.84
CA LEU A 88 -1.02 -22.61 -15.98
C LEU A 88 0.19 -23.35 -16.57
N ALA A 89 1.32 -22.66 -16.73
CA ALA A 89 2.56 -23.28 -17.20
C ALA A 89 3.03 -24.38 -16.23
N LEU A 90 3.05 -24.08 -14.92
CA LEU A 90 3.49 -25.03 -13.89
C LEU A 90 2.59 -26.28 -13.84
N VAL A 91 1.26 -26.10 -13.88
CA VAL A 91 0.30 -27.20 -13.94
C VAL A 91 0.45 -28.00 -15.24
N SER A 92 0.74 -27.35 -16.36
CA SER A 92 0.92 -28.05 -17.65
C SER A 92 2.20 -28.89 -17.67
N LEU A 93 3.30 -28.37 -17.10
CA LEU A 93 4.59 -29.07 -17.08
C LEU A 93 4.64 -30.17 -16.01
N PHE A 94 4.14 -29.88 -14.80
CA PHE A 94 4.34 -30.75 -13.62
C PHE A 94 3.06 -31.42 -13.14
N GLY A 95 1.89 -30.99 -13.60
CA GLY A 95 0.59 -31.53 -13.18
C GLY A 95 0.49 -33.05 -13.28
N PRO A 96 0.87 -33.69 -14.41
CA PRO A 96 0.82 -35.14 -14.53
C PRO A 96 1.74 -35.87 -13.54
N ALA A 97 2.91 -35.30 -13.23
CA ALA A 97 3.86 -35.88 -12.28
C ALA A 97 3.35 -35.77 -10.84
N TRP A 98 2.82 -34.60 -10.47
CA TRP A 98 2.18 -34.40 -9.17
C TRP A 98 0.95 -35.28 -8.99
N TRP A 99 0.14 -35.40 -10.04
CA TRP A 99 -1.05 -36.24 -10.02
C TRP A 99 -0.70 -37.70 -9.77
N ARG A 100 0.29 -38.24 -10.49
CA ARG A 100 0.78 -39.60 -10.27
C ARG A 100 1.34 -39.80 -8.86
N ALA A 101 2.05 -38.82 -8.32
CA ALA A 101 2.57 -38.89 -6.95
C ALA A 101 1.45 -38.93 -5.90
N ILE A 102 0.39 -38.15 -6.09
CA ILE A 102 -0.79 -38.15 -5.22
C ILE A 102 -1.53 -39.49 -5.33
N GLU A 103 -1.74 -39.99 -6.54
CA GLU A 103 -2.37 -41.31 -6.76
C GLU A 103 -1.56 -42.44 -6.13
N HIS A 104 -0.23 -42.40 -6.20
CA HIS A 104 0.63 -43.39 -5.56
C HIS A 104 0.56 -43.35 -4.04
N ALA A 105 0.43 -42.15 -3.45
CA ALA A 105 0.42 -41.97 -1.99
C ALA A 105 -0.96 -42.24 -1.37
N ALA A 106 -2.04 -41.84 -2.04
CA ALA A 106 -3.40 -41.89 -1.48
C ALA A 106 -4.26 -43.01 -2.08
N GLY A 107 -3.91 -43.52 -3.27
CA GLY A 107 -4.78 -44.39 -4.06
C GLY A 107 -5.84 -43.62 -4.84
N SER A 108 -6.30 -44.19 -5.96
CA SER A 108 -7.22 -43.54 -6.90
C SER A 108 -8.56 -43.13 -6.27
N ALA A 109 -9.12 -43.98 -5.40
CA ALA A 109 -10.38 -43.70 -4.71
C ALA A 109 -10.27 -42.53 -3.73
N ALA A 110 -9.19 -42.43 -2.95
CA ALA A 110 -8.99 -41.34 -2.01
C ALA A 110 -8.69 -40.01 -2.72
N THR A 111 -8.01 -40.08 -3.87
CA THR A 111 -7.72 -38.89 -4.70
C THR A 111 -9.00 -38.23 -5.21
N GLY A 112 -10.03 -39.01 -5.56
CA GLY A 112 -11.36 -38.50 -5.91
C GLY A 112 -12.03 -37.74 -4.76
N TRP A 113 -11.93 -38.27 -3.53
CA TRP A 113 -12.47 -37.60 -2.33
C TRP A 113 -11.70 -36.32 -1.97
N LEU A 114 -10.37 -36.30 -2.18
CA LEU A 114 -9.56 -35.10 -2.01
C LEU A 114 -9.99 -34.00 -3.00
N LEU A 115 -10.24 -34.35 -4.27
CA LEU A 115 -10.77 -33.40 -5.25
C LEU A 115 -12.17 -32.90 -4.86
N ALA A 116 -13.06 -33.78 -4.41
CA ALA A 116 -14.39 -33.39 -3.96
C ALA A 116 -14.33 -32.43 -2.76
N GLY A 117 -13.43 -32.70 -1.80
CA GLY A 117 -13.15 -31.81 -0.67
C GLY A 117 -12.61 -30.44 -1.12
N ALA A 118 -11.61 -30.44 -2.01
CA ALA A 118 -11.06 -29.22 -2.57
C ALA A 118 -12.11 -28.40 -3.35
N ALA A 119 -12.95 -29.06 -4.13
CA ALA A 119 -14.06 -28.43 -4.85
C ALA A 119 -15.10 -27.84 -3.89
N CYS A 120 -15.43 -28.54 -2.80
CA CYS A 120 -16.35 -28.06 -1.78
C CYS A 120 -15.83 -26.80 -1.08
N VAL A 121 -14.54 -26.78 -0.71
CA VAL A 121 -13.88 -25.60 -0.12
C VAL A 121 -13.87 -24.44 -1.12
N ALA A 122 -13.50 -24.69 -2.38
CA ALA A 122 -13.47 -23.69 -3.43
C ALA A 122 -14.86 -23.07 -3.68
N LEU A 123 -15.90 -23.89 -3.79
CA LEU A 123 -17.28 -23.46 -3.97
C LEU A 123 -17.81 -22.69 -2.75
N SER A 124 -17.51 -23.15 -1.54
CA SER A 124 -17.88 -22.46 -0.30
C SER A 124 -17.25 -21.08 -0.21
N TRP A 125 -15.96 -20.98 -0.58
CA TRP A 125 -15.24 -19.71 -0.61
C TRP A 125 -15.79 -18.77 -1.68
N LEU A 126 -16.10 -19.29 -2.89
CA LEU A 126 -16.72 -18.52 -3.96
C LEU A 126 -18.10 -17.98 -3.56
N ALA A 127 -18.93 -18.81 -2.92
CA ALA A 127 -20.23 -18.42 -2.40
C ALA A 127 -20.14 -17.36 -1.30
N ALA A 128 -19.11 -17.42 -0.44
CA ALA A 128 -18.84 -16.38 0.55
C ALA A 128 -18.41 -15.06 -0.12
N ARG A 129 -17.55 -15.13 -1.14
CA ARG A 129 -17.09 -13.97 -1.91
C ARG A 129 -18.23 -13.26 -2.65
N TRP A 130 -19.15 -14.02 -3.26
CA TRP A 130 -20.34 -13.47 -3.91
C TRP A 130 -21.25 -12.75 -2.92
N ARG A 131 -21.50 -13.36 -1.74
CA ARG A 131 -22.28 -12.72 -0.67
C ARG A 131 -21.65 -11.41 -0.16
N ALA A 132 -20.33 -11.39 0.01
CA ALA A 132 -19.61 -10.18 0.43
C ALA A 132 -19.62 -9.07 -0.65
N SER A 133 -19.70 -9.45 -1.92
CA SER A 133 -19.77 -8.49 -3.04
C SER A 133 -21.18 -7.94 -3.23
N GLY A 134 -22.22 -8.75 -3.02
CA GLY A 134 -23.63 -8.31 -3.07
C GLY A 134 -24.02 -7.36 -1.93
N ARG A 135 -23.41 -7.50 -0.74
CA ARG A 135 -23.62 -6.58 0.40
C ARG A 135 -23.06 -5.16 0.19
N LYS A 136 -22.34 -4.90 -0.90
CA LYS A 136 -21.85 -3.56 -1.27
C LYS A 136 -22.87 -2.73 -2.07
N HIS A 137 -24.06 -3.29 -2.36
CA HIS A 137 -25.23 -2.56 -2.84
C HIS A 137 -26.35 -2.61 -1.78
N PRO A 138 -26.23 -1.77 -0.74
CA PRO A 138 -27.34 -0.89 -0.35
C PRO A 138 -26.97 0.59 -0.44
#